data_AF-A0A5R9KC19-F1
#
_entry.id   AF-A0A5R9KC19-F1
#
_cell.length_a   1.000
_cell.length_b   1.000
_cell.length_c   1.000
_cell.angle_alpha   90.00
_cell.angle_beta   90.00
_cell.angle_gamma   90.00
#
_symmetry.space_group_name_H-M   'P 1'
#
loop_
_entity.id
_entity.type
_entity.pdbx_description
1 polymer ?
#
loop_
_entity_poly.entity_id
_entity_poly.type
_entity_poly.pdbx_seq_one_letter_code
_entity_poly.pdbx_strand_id
1 'polypeptide(L)'
;MDNDSPINSDPHYDSDPSVRFYSVKDFVDYPSGYLETGPVSVPEPFAFTEIYFRTVILLKNKVIYGNVFHQSGLSLPVNPKPWELTTNSDVGFVAQGLLKLTLTKQGQIPAQEVGFVVSYKEKDSDKIKEVPTILDKRLLINWRKGIKGYFLHSAGDTGYGHTYNIDFNFKELYFRSYLILQDGNIVYGNVVHVKK
;
A
#
# COMPACT_ATOMS: atom_id res chain seq x y z
N MET A 1 19.47 9.52 8.78
CA MET A 1 18.32 10.43 8.89
C MET A 1 17.34 9.75 9.81
N ASP A 2 17.14 10.31 10.99
CA ASP A 2 16.35 9.71 12.07
C ASP A 2 14.88 9.65 11.64
N ASN A 3 14.38 8.45 11.39
CA ASN A 3 12.96 8.20 11.15
C ASN A 3 12.24 7.94 12.49
N ASP A 4 12.60 8.73 13.51
CA ASP A 4 11.96 8.78 14.84
C ASP A 4 10.63 9.53 14.74
N SER A 5 9.72 9.06 13.87
CA SER A 5 8.31 9.34 14.13
C SER A 5 7.99 8.64 15.45
N PRO A 6 7.57 9.37 16.50
CA PRO A 6 7.37 8.78 17.81
C PRO A 6 6.37 7.63 17.70
N ILE A 7 6.73 6.48 18.30
CA ILE A 7 5.84 5.33 18.36
C ILE A 7 4.57 5.76 19.10
N ASN A 8 3.41 5.69 18.44
CA ASN A 8 2.16 6.07 19.10
C ASN A 8 1.73 4.96 20.05
N SER A 9 1.80 5.24 21.35
CA SER A 9 1.39 4.33 22.41
C SER A 9 -0.13 4.14 22.50
N ASP A 10 -0.93 4.96 21.82
CA ASP A 10 -2.40 4.84 21.73
C ASP A 10 -2.87 4.86 20.26
N PRO A 11 -2.63 3.76 19.51
CA PRO A 11 -2.88 3.74 18.07
C PRO A 11 -4.37 3.84 17.75
N HIS A 12 -4.76 4.88 17.00
CA HIS A 12 -6.12 5.12 16.52
C HIS A 12 -6.21 4.97 14.99
N TYR A 13 -7.09 4.08 14.54
CA TYR A 13 -7.27 3.76 13.12
C TYR A 13 -7.69 4.97 12.26
N ASP A 14 -8.52 5.85 12.80
CA ASP A 14 -9.18 6.93 12.06
C ASP A 14 -8.43 8.26 12.07
N SER A 15 -7.47 8.42 12.99
CA SER A 15 -6.85 9.71 13.30
C SER A 15 -5.33 9.67 13.28
N ASP A 16 -4.72 8.49 13.37
CA ASP A 16 -3.27 8.37 13.37
C ASP A 16 -2.70 7.98 12.00
N PRO A 17 -1.91 8.85 11.35
CA PRO A 17 -1.27 8.55 10.08
C PRO A 17 -0.10 7.54 10.22
N SER A 18 0.33 7.14 11.39
CA SER A 18 1.36 6.12 11.59
C SER A 18 0.76 4.71 11.75
N VAL A 19 -0.53 4.60 12.09
CA VAL A 19 -1.21 3.33 12.34
C VAL A 19 -1.36 2.53 11.05
N ARG A 20 -1.16 1.21 11.19
CA ARG A 20 -1.43 0.22 10.14
C ARG A 20 -2.59 -0.65 10.60
N PHE A 21 -3.55 -0.87 9.72
CA PHE A 21 -4.73 -1.69 9.99
C PHE A 21 -4.67 -2.98 9.22
N TYR A 22 -4.98 -4.08 9.89
CA TYR A 22 -5.10 -5.40 9.27
C TYR A 22 -6.56 -5.81 9.37
N SER A 23 -7.23 -5.89 8.21
CA SER A 23 -8.56 -6.46 8.17
C SER A 23 -8.45 -7.96 8.38
N VAL A 24 -9.04 -8.44 9.47
CA VAL A 24 -9.06 -9.87 9.80
C VAL A 24 -10.28 -10.54 9.19
N LYS A 25 -11.43 -9.85 9.20
CA LYS A 25 -12.71 -10.39 8.77
C LYS A 25 -13.64 -9.26 8.38
N ASP A 26 -14.36 -9.45 7.28
CA ASP A 26 -15.50 -8.62 6.92
C ASP A 26 -16.79 -9.38 7.24
N PHE A 27 -17.80 -8.66 7.73
CA PHE A 27 -19.09 -9.21 8.15
C PHE A 27 -20.23 -8.79 7.22
N VAL A 28 -19.93 -8.26 6.04
CA VAL A 28 -20.92 -7.86 5.04
C VAL A 28 -21.71 -9.10 4.56
N ASP A 29 -23.03 -9.06 4.76
CA ASP A 29 -24.05 -9.96 4.19
C ASP A 29 -24.01 -11.46 4.55
N TYR A 30 -23.60 -11.85 5.76
CA TYR A 30 -23.92 -13.20 6.27
C TYR A 30 -25.29 -13.23 6.97
N PRO A 31 -26.26 -14.06 6.52
CA PRO A 31 -27.62 -14.11 7.08
C PRO A 31 -27.69 -14.60 8.54
N SER A 32 -26.58 -15.08 9.11
CA SER A 32 -26.52 -15.56 10.50
C SER A 32 -26.11 -14.47 11.51
N GLY A 33 -25.52 -13.34 11.10
CA GLY A 33 -25.31 -12.17 11.97
C GLY A 33 -24.49 -12.35 13.25
N TYR A 34 -23.82 -13.50 13.47
CA TYR A 34 -23.07 -13.73 14.70
C TYR A 34 -21.65 -13.16 14.62
N LEU A 35 -21.30 -12.33 15.61
CA LEU A 35 -19.91 -12.02 15.93
C LEU A 35 -19.27 -13.30 16.48
N GLU A 36 -18.41 -13.92 15.69
CA GLU A 36 -17.54 -14.98 16.19
C GLU A 36 -16.61 -14.42 17.27
N THR A 37 -16.56 -15.11 18.40
CA THR A 37 -15.61 -14.83 19.47
C THR A 37 -14.50 -15.87 19.42
N GLY A 38 -13.27 -15.47 19.71
CA GLY A 38 -12.14 -16.38 19.70
C GLY A 38 -10.82 -15.67 19.43
N PRO A 39 -9.70 -16.38 19.56
CA PRO A 39 -8.39 -15.86 19.20
C PRO A 39 -8.33 -15.61 17.70
N VAL A 40 -7.68 -14.52 17.34
CA VAL A 40 -7.35 -14.18 15.96
C VAL A 40 -5.83 -14.12 15.88
N SER A 41 -5.28 -14.84 14.90
CA SER A 41 -3.87 -14.72 14.55
C SER A 41 -3.72 -13.81 13.35
N VAL A 42 -2.98 -12.72 13.50
CA VAL A 42 -2.47 -11.95 12.38
C VAL A 42 -1.07 -12.47 12.09
N PRO A 43 -0.77 -13.03 10.90
CA PRO A 43 0.59 -13.42 10.58
C PRO A 43 1.49 -12.19 10.69
N GLU A 44 2.61 -12.31 11.42
CA GLU A 44 3.54 -11.20 11.68
C GLU A 44 4.01 -10.61 10.34
N PRO A 45 3.44 -9.48 9.91
CA PRO A 45 3.57 -9.04 8.52
C PRO A 45 4.87 -8.27 8.30
N PHE A 46 5.42 -7.72 9.38
CA PHE A 46 6.59 -6.86 9.40
C PHE A 46 7.46 -7.19 10.60
N ALA A 47 8.76 -6.91 10.46
CA ALA A 47 9.67 -6.94 11.59
C ALA A 47 9.61 -5.61 12.35
N PHE A 48 9.55 -5.69 13.67
CA PHE A 48 9.55 -4.52 14.55
C PHE A 48 10.34 -4.85 15.82
N THR A 49 10.96 -3.83 16.42
CA THR A 49 11.62 -3.94 17.73
C THR A 49 10.64 -3.63 18.87
N GLU A 50 9.62 -2.82 18.57
CA GLU A 50 8.56 -2.37 19.47
C GLU A 50 7.26 -2.15 18.68
N ILE A 51 6.12 -2.54 19.24
CA ILE A 51 4.79 -2.34 18.65
C ILE A 51 3.75 -2.05 19.73
N TYR A 52 2.87 -1.09 19.43
CA TYR A 52 1.59 -0.94 20.11
C TYR A 52 0.48 -1.35 19.13
N PHE A 53 -0.44 -2.18 19.59
CA PHE A 53 -1.55 -2.63 18.76
C PHE A 53 -2.83 -2.78 19.58
N ARG A 54 -3.97 -2.70 18.90
CA ARG A 54 -5.28 -3.00 19.46
C ARG A 54 -6.21 -3.53 18.39
N THR A 55 -7.21 -4.27 18.81
CA THR A 55 -8.33 -4.64 17.94
C THR A 55 -9.27 -3.44 17.76
N VAL A 56 -9.91 -3.37 16.60
CA VAL A 56 -10.97 -2.39 16.34
C VAL A 56 -12.15 -3.06 15.66
N ILE A 57 -13.37 -2.62 16.00
CA ILE A 57 -14.60 -2.99 15.29
C ILE A 57 -15.08 -1.74 14.56
N LEU A 58 -15.15 -1.82 13.25
CA LEU A 58 -15.66 -0.76 12.38
C LEU A 58 -17.15 -0.98 12.13
N LEU A 59 -17.99 -0.10 12.67
CA LEU A 59 -19.42 -0.05 12.40
C LEU A 59 -19.72 1.11 11.45
N LYS A 60 -20.90 1.10 10.81
CA LYS A 60 -21.32 2.10 9.81
C LYS A 60 -21.02 3.55 10.23
N ASN A 61 -21.26 3.90 11.49
CA ASN A 61 -21.13 5.26 12.03
C ASN A 61 -20.26 5.33 13.30
N LYS A 62 -19.52 4.27 13.64
CA LYS A 62 -18.77 4.20 14.91
C LYS A 62 -17.56 3.30 14.78
N VAL A 63 -16.47 3.65 15.47
CA VAL A 63 -15.35 2.76 15.72
C VAL A 63 -15.35 2.37 17.20
N ILE A 64 -15.19 1.08 17.49
CA ILE A 64 -14.99 0.56 18.85
C ILE A 64 -13.53 0.11 18.94
N TYR A 65 -12.81 0.62 19.94
CA TYR A 65 -11.42 0.31 20.20
C TYR A 65 -11.30 -0.68 21.37
N GLY A 66 -10.49 -1.72 21.21
CA GLY A 66 -10.10 -2.62 22.29
C GLY A 66 -8.98 -2.06 23.17
N ASN A 67 -8.49 -2.86 24.10
CA ASN A 67 -7.32 -2.51 24.91
C ASN A 67 -6.07 -2.36 24.04
N VAL A 68 -5.17 -1.46 24.44
CA VAL A 68 -3.82 -1.37 23.86
C VAL A 68 -2.98 -2.49 24.44
N PHE A 69 -2.28 -3.19 23.55
CA PHE A 69 -1.22 -4.13 23.88
C PHE A 69 0.11 -3.55 23.43
N HIS A 70 1.15 -3.81 24.19
CA HIS A 70 2.52 -3.35 23.93
C HIS A 70 3.45 -4.56 23.96
N GLN A 71 4.32 -4.64 22.96
CA GLN A 71 5.37 -5.65 22.88
C GLN A 71 6.67 -4.99 22.43
N SER A 72 7.76 -5.24 23.15
CA SER A 72 9.08 -4.65 22.93
C SER A 72 10.19 -5.69 23.06
N GLY A 73 11.41 -5.33 22.65
CA GLY A 73 12.61 -6.17 22.82
C GLY A 73 12.70 -7.29 21.79
N LEU A 74 12.02 -7.13 20.65
CA LEU A 74 12.09 -8.07 19.54
C LEU A 74 13.31 -7.78 18.66
N SER A 75 13.88 -8.83 18.07
CA SER A 75 15.00 -8.71 17.14
C SER A 75 14.49 -8.48 15.72
N LEU A 76 15.05 -7.48 15.02
CA LEU A 76 14.90 -7.40 13.58
C LEU A 76 15.60 -8.61 12.91
N PRO A 77 15.02 -9.19 11.86
CA PRO A 77 15.69 -10.22 11.08
C PRO A 77 16.94 -9.63 10.45
N VAL A 78 18.03 -10.40 10.46
CA VAL A 78 19.31 -9.98 9.85
C VAL A 78 19.14 -9.67 8.36
N ASN A 79 18.24 -10.39 7.69
CA ASN A 79 17.88 -10.19 6.29
C ASN A 79 16.35 -10.09 6.15
N PRO A 80 15.76 -8.88 6.24
CA PRO A 80 14.32 -8.72 6.07
C PRO A 80 13.90 -9.14 4.66
N LYS A 81 12.79 -9.88 4.55
CA LYS A 81 12.24 -10.26 3.25
C LYS A 81 11.93 -9.01 2.41
N PRO A 82 12.35 -8.96 1.14
CA PRO A 82 12.10 -7.79 0.28
C PRO A 82 10.64 -7.72 -0.17
N TRP A 83 10.21 -6.52 -0.51
CA TRP A 83 8.96 -6.29 -1.23
C TRP A 83 9.16 -6.53 -2.73
N GLU A 84 8.12 -7.04 -3.39
CA GLU A 84 8.07 -7.10 -4.86
C GLU A 84 6.71 -6.60 -5.34
N LEU A 85 6.75 -5.73 -6.34
CA LEU A 85 5.58 -5.11 -6.95
C LEU A 85 5.76 -5.06 -8.47
N THR A 86 4.66 -5.21 -9.18
CA THR A 86 4.60 -5.21 -10.64
C THR A 86 3.75 -4.05 -11.12
N THR A 87 4.23 -3.39 -12.17
CA THR A 87 3.46 -2.43 -12.95
C THR A 87 2.79 -3.17 -14.09
N ASN A 88 1.46 -3.25 -14.07
CA ASN A 88 0.73 -3.95 -15.13
C ASN A 88 0.59 -3.05 -16.35
N SER A 89 0.91 -3.62 -17.51
CA SER A 89 0.79 -3.00 -18.83
C SER A 89 -0.43 -3.50 -19.61
N ASP A 90 -1.36 -4.19 -18.96
CA ASP A 90 -2.52 -4.75 -19.65
C ASP A 90 -3.26 -3.62 -20.37
N VAL A 91 -3.32 -3.77 -21.70
CA VAL A 91 -3.77 -2.78 -22.67
C VAL A 91 -5.18 -2.31 -22.34
N GLY A 92 -6.01 -3.17 -21.75
CA GLY A 92 -7.36 -2.83 -21.31
C GLY A 92 -7.39 -1.71 -20.26
N PHE A 93 -6.50 -1.74 -19.26
CA PHE A 93 -6.45 -0.72 -18.21
C PHE A 93 -5.97 0.61 -18.77
N VAL A 94 -4.87 0.59 -19.52
CA VAL A 94 -4.27 1.82 -20.06
C VAL A 94 -5.20 2.50 -21.07
N ALA A 95 -5.89 1.72 -21.92
CA ALA A 95 -6.87 2.24 -22.86
C ALA A 95 -8.06 2.94 -22.15
N GLN A 96 -8.40 2.51 -20.95
CA GLN A 96 -9.41 3.13 -20.08
C GLN A 96 -8.87 4.31 -19.27
N GLY A 97 -7.60 4.69 -19.46
CA GLY A 97 -6.96 5.75 -18.67
C GLY A 97 -6.60 5.30 -17.25
N LEU A 98 -6.35 4.00 -17.03
CA LEU A 98 -6.00 3.44 -15.74
C LEU A 98 -4.54 2.95 -15.72
N LEU A 99 -3.83 3.28 -14.64
CA LEU A 99 -2.58 2.62 -14.26
C LEU A 99 -2.89 1.54 -13.24
N LYS A 100 -2.22 0.39 -13.30
CA LYS A 100 -2.44 -0.71 -12.34
C LYS A 100 -1.13 -1.20 -11.73
N LEU A 101 -1.10 -1.27 -10.39
CA LEU A 101 -0.03 -1.86 -9.59
C LEU A 101 -0.55 -3.14 -8.95
N THR A 102 0.27 -4.18 -8.94
CA THR A 102 0.03 -5.39 -8.14
C THR A 102 1.18 -5.61 -7.18
N LEU A 103 0.86 -5.94 -5.92
CA LEU A 103 1.83 -6.46 -4.97
C LEU A 103 1.98 -7.97 -5.20
N THR A 104 3.15 -8.41 -5.62
CA THR A 104 3.44 -9.84 -5.86
C THR A 104 4.06 -10.52 -4.65
N LYS A 105 4.73 -9.75 -3.78
CA LYS A 105 5.31 -10.26 -2.54
C LYS A 105 5.39 -9.18 -1.49
N GLN A 106 4.85 -9.49 -0.31
CA GLN A 106 4.98 -8.63 0.85
C GLN A 106 6.37 -8.77 1.48
N GLY A 107 7.03 -7.64 1.74
CA GLY A 107 8.29 -7.59 2.49
C GLY A 107 8.08 -7.31 3.98
N GLN A 108 9.16 -7.35 4.75
CA GLN A 108 9.12 -7.24 6.22
C GLN A 108 9.36 -5.82 6.76
N ILE A 109 9.75 -4.86 5.92
CA ILE A 109 9.91 -3.46 6.33
C ILE A 109 8.63 -2.72 5.99
N PRO A 110 7.93 -2.05 6.91
CA PRO A 110 6.64 -1.44 6.57
C PRO A 110 6.75 -0.38 5.46
N ALA A 111 5.78 -0.37 4.55
CA ALA A 111 5.64 0.68 3.55
C ALA A 111 5.06 1.96 4.16
N GLN A 112 5.58 3.12 3.74
CA GLN A 112 5.07 4.45 4.06
C GLN A 112 4.26 5.03 2.91
N GLU A 113 4.75 4.87 1.68
CA GLU A 113 4.19 5.47 0.47
C GLU A 113 4.11 4.42 -0.64
N VAL A 114 3.05 4.47 -1.46
CA VAL A 114 2.89 3.64 -2.65
C VAL A 114 2.26 4.46 -3.76
N GLY A 115 2.72 4.28 -5.00
CA GLY A 115 2.14 5.00 -6.12
C GLY A 115 2.78 4.65 -7.45
N PHE A 116 2.64 5.57 -8.40
CA PHE A 116 3.32 5.54 -9.69
C PHE A 116 4.23 6.74 -9.85
N VAL A 117 5.37 6.53 -10.51
CA VAL A 117 6.18 7.61 -11.08
C VAL A 117 5.96 7.59 -12.57
N VAL A 118 5.77 8.79 -13.15
CA VAL A 118 5.44 8.96 -14.56
C VAL A 118 6.35 9.98 -15.22
N SER A 119 6.66 9.73 -16.49
CA SER A 119 7.29 10.68 -17.40
C SER A 119 6.53 10.63 -18.72
N TYR A 120 6.06 11.77 -19.21
CA TYR A 120 5.22 11.82 -20.40
C TYR A 120 5.51 13.05 -21.24
N LYS A 121 5.20 12.95 -22.53
CA LYS A 121 5.21 14.08 -23.46
C LYS A 121 3.78 14.37 -23.93
N GLU A 122 3.41 15.64 -23.92
CA GLU A 122 2.15 16.11 -24.53
C GLU A 122 2.39 16.49 -25.98
N LYS A 123 3.60 16.94 -26.31
CA LYS A 123 4.05 17.35 -27.64
C LYS A 123 5.32 16.60 -28.02
N ASP A 124 5.60 16.51 -29.31
CA ASP A 124 6.77 15.77 -29.81
C ASP A 124 8.11 16.42 -29.41
N SER A 125 8.07 17.71 -29.06
CA SER A 125 9.22 18.48 -28.57
C SER A 125 9.57 18.23 -27.11
N ASP A 126 8.65 17.66 -26.31
CA ASP A 126 8.87 17.55 -24.87
C ASP A 126 9.88 16.43 -24.58
N LYS A 127 10.73 16.66 -23.58
CA LYS A 127 11.66 15.64 -23.09
C LYS A 127 10.88 14.60 -22.29
N ILE A 128 11.18 13.33 -22.55
CA ILE A 128 10.63 12.19 -21.82
C ILE A 128 11.77 11.33 -21.28
N LYS A 129 11.57 10.75 -20.10
CA LYS A 129 12.54 9.90 -19.43
C LYS A 129 12.00 8.48 -19.40
N GLU A 130 12.72 7.56 -20.02
CA GLU A 130 12.25 6.18 -20.18
C GLU A 130 12.17 5.43 -18.85
N VAL A 131 13.02 5.80 -17.89
CA VAL A 131 13.05 5.22 -16.54
C VAL A 131 12.69 6.29 -15.52
N PRO A 132 11.39 6.54 -15.27
CA PRO A 132 10.98 7.49 -14.25
C PRO A 132 11.35 6.98 -12.85
N THR A 133 11.69 7.90 -11.96
CA THR A 133 12.03 7.66 -10.54
C THR A 133 11.18 8.56 -9.65
N ILE A 134 11.31 8.44 -8.32
CA ILE A 134 10.59 9.30 -7.37
C ILE A 134 10.89 10.79 -7.49
N LEU A 135 11.93 11.17 -8.25
CA LEU A 135 12.27 12.56 -8.56
C LEU A 135 11.47 13.12 -9.74
N ASP A 136 10.84 12.24 -10.52
CA ASP A 136 9.90 12.59 -11.59
C ASP A 136 8.48 12.79 -11.00
N LYS A 137 7.45 12.93 -11.85
CA LYS A 137 6.08 13.19 -11.38
C LYS A 137 5.54 11.96 -10.64
N ARG A 138 5.16 12.15 -9.37
CA ARG A 138 4.54 11.11 -8.53
C ARG A 138 3.01 11.19 -8.57
N LEU A 139 2.38 10.03 -8.71
CA LEU A 139 0.94 9.81 -8.57
C LEU A 139 0.74 8.95 -7.32
N LEU A 140 0.37 9.58 -6.21
CA LEU A 140 0.23 8.94 -4.92
C LEU A 140 -1.08 8.16 -4.86
N ILE A 141 -1.01 6.86 -4.57
CA ILE A 141 -2.20 6.07 -4.29
C ILE A 141 -2.59 6.32 -2.84
N ASN A 142 -3.77 6.89 -2.63
CA ASN A 142 -4.32 7.02 -1.28
C ASN A 142 -4.89 5.67 -0.81
N TRP A 143 -4.00 4.75 -0.51
CA TRP A 143 -4.32 3.42 0.04
C TRP A 143 -5.03 3.48 1.40
N ARG A 144 -5.03 4.64 2.08
CA ARG A 144 -5.76 4.87 3.34
C ARG A 144 -7.20 5.34 3.15
N LYS A 145 -7.53 5.95 2.01
CA LYS A 145 -8.89 6.37 1.65
C LYS A 145 -9.67 5.32 0.84
N GLY A 146 -9.08 4.16 0.58
CA GLY A 146 -9.80 3.01 0.03
C GLY A 146 -10.84 2.46 1.01
N ILE A 147 -11.60 1.45 0.58
CA ILE A 147 -12.49 0.67 1.46
C ILE A 147 -11.66 0.26 2.69
N LYS A 148 -12.09 0.72 3.87
CA LYS A 148 -11.44 0.47 5.15
C LYS A 148 -11.15 -1.04 5.26
N GLY A 149 -9.89 -1.46 5.11
CA GLY A 149 -9.48 -2.86 5.20
C GLY A 149 -8.77 -3.48 4.00
N TYR A 150 -8.67 -2.79 2.87
CA TYR A 150 -7.84 -3.25 1.73
C TYR A 150 -6.42 -2.68 1.80
N PHE A 151 -5.60 -3.20 2.70
CA PHE A 151 -4.17 -2.90 2.70
C PHE A 151 -3.44 -3.98 1.92
N LEU A 152 -2.80 -3.56 0.81
CA LEU A 152 -1.75 -4.25 0.03
C LEU A 152 -1.66 -5.76 0.32
N HIS A 153 -2.72 -6.49 0.00
CA HIS A 153 -2.70 -7.94 0.09
C HIS A 153 -1.66 -8.44 -0.91
N SER A 154 -0.76 -9.31 -0.47
CA SER A 154 -0.06 -10.18 -1.41
C SER A 154 -1.16 -10.92 -2.17
N ALA A 155 -1.22 -10.73 -3.49
CA ALA A 155 -2.16 -11.46 -4.30
C ALA A 155 -1.88 -12.97 -4.12
N GLY A 156 -2.69 -13.64 -3.30
CA GLY A 156 -3.11 -14.99 -3.66
C GLY A 156 -3.89 -14.94 -4.99
N ASP A 157 -4.44 -16.08 -5.43
CA ASP A 157 -5.05 -16.35 -6.75
C ASP A 157 -6.13 -15.35 -7.28
N THR A 158 -6.42 -14.26 -6.58
CA THR A 158 -7.45 -13.26 -6.93
C THR A 158 -6.92 -11.97 -7.57
N GLY A 159 -5.60 -11.74 -7.65
CA GLY A 159 -5.02 -10.69 -8.51
C GLY A 159 -5.44 -9.25 -8.22
N TYR A 160 -5.86 -8.93 -6.99
CA TYR A 160 -6.25 -7.57 -6.60
C TYR A 160 -5.05 -6.62 -6.73
N GLY A 161 -5.17 -5.69 -7.68
CA GLY A 161 -4.21 -4.60 -7.89
C GLY A 161 -4.89 -3.25 -7.61
N HIS A 162 -4.09 -2.25 -7.24
CA HIS A 162 -4.58 -0.88 -7.09
C HIS A 162 -4.54 -0.17 -8.44
N THR A 163 -5.65 0.48 -8.79
CA THR A 163 -5.74 1.31 -10.00
C THR A 163 -5.62 2.79 -9.66
N TYR A 164 -5.11 3.58 -10.62
CA TYR A 164 -5.06 5.03 -10.55
C TYR A 164 -5.57 5.61 -11.88
N ASN A 165 -6.52 6.55 -11.82
CA ASN A 165 -7.06 7.24 -12.99
C ASN A 165 -6.06 8.30 -13.49
N ILE A 166 -5.71 8.23 -14.77
CA ILE A 166 -4.94 9.27 -15.45
C ILE A 166 -5.89 10.41 -15.83
N ASP A 167 -5.63 11.59 -15.31
CA ASP A 167 -6.41 12.81 -15.53
C ASP A 167 -5.68 13.85 -16.40
N PHE A 168 -4.64 13.42 -17.12
CA PHE A 168 -3.83 14.26 -18.00
C PHE A 168 -3.68 13.67 -19.41
N ASN A 169 -3.46 14.54 -20.39
CA ASN A 169 -3.21 14.15 -21.77
C ASN A 169 -1.74 13.73 -21.96
N PHE A 170 -1.49 12.83 -22.91
CA PHE A 170 -0.15 12.43 -23.32
C PHE A 170 -0.17 11.85 -24.74
N LYS A 171 0.92 12.03 -25.47
CA LYS A 171 1.23 11.25 -26.69
C LYS A 171 2.05 10.00 -26.36
N GLU A 172 2.96 10.12 -25.39
CA GLU A 172 3.84 9.04 -24.97
C GLU A 172 4.02 9.12 -23.45
N LEU A 173 3.99 7.96 -22.80
CA LEU A 173 4.01 7.83 -21.36
C LEU A 173 4.89 6.63 -20.96
N TYR A 174 5.88 6.89 -20.12
CA TYR A 174 6.59 5.89 -19.35
C TYR A 174 6.13 5.97 -17.90
N PHE A 175 5.81 4.84 -17.30
CA PHE A 175 5.45 4.78 -15.90
C PHE A 175 5.95 3.50 -15.23
N ARG A 176 6.16 3.57 -13.93
CA ARG A 176 6.37 2.39 -13.08
C ARG A 176 5.80 2.65 -11.71
N SER A 177 5.35 1.60 -11.06
CA SER A 177 4.96 1.68 -9.67
C SER A 177 6.17 1.78 -8.74
N TYR A 178 5.96 2.35 -7.55
CA TYR A 178 6.97 2.46 -6.51
C TYR A 178 6.36 2.23 -5.13
N LEU A 179 7.25 1.92 -4.18
CA LEU A 179 6.99 1.81 -2.75
C LEU A 179 8.15 2.48 -2.00
N ILE A 180 7.86 3.39 -1.08
CA ILE A 180 8.85 3.94 -0.15
C ILE A 180 8.67 3.24 1.20
N LEU A 181 9.75 2.66 1.70
CA LEU A 181 9.80 1.90 2.95
C LEU A 181 10.16 2.80 4.14
N GLN A 182 9.84 2.35 5.35
CA GLN A 182 10.15 3.07 6.59
C GLN A 182 11.65 3.26 6.85
N ASP A 183 12.53 2.48 6.24
CA ASP A 183 13.97 2.68 6.30
C ASP A 183 14.50 3.64 5.20
N GLY A 184 13.59 4.21 4.40
CA GLY A 184 13.89 5.10 3.27
C GLY A 184 14.25 4.39 1.97
N ASN A 185 14.34 3.06 1.97
CA ASN A 185 14.57 2.30 0.74
C ASN A 185 13.37 2.41 -0.20
N ILE A 186 13.65 2.38 -1.51
CA ILE A 186 12.65 2.51 -2.55
C ILE A 186 12.63 1.24 -3.38
N VAL A 187 11.46 0.64 -3.48
CA VAL A 187 11.20 -0.51 -4.35
C VAL A 187 10.43 -0.02 -5.57
N TYR A 188 10.84 -0.48 -6.74
CA TYR A 188 10.19 -0.11 -7.98
C TYR A 188 9.71 -1.34 -8.75
N GLY A 189 8.57 -1.22 -9.41
CA GLY A 189 8.11 -2.19 -10.39
C GLY A 189 8.81 -2.04 -11.73
N ASN A 190 8.46 -2.90 -12.69
CA ASN A 190 8.89 -2.79 -14.08
C ASN A 190 8.40 -1.47 -14.72
N VAL A 191 9.12 -1.00 -15.74
CA VAL A 191 8.71 0.14 -16.56
C VAL A 191 7.69 -0.33 -17.60
N VAL A 192 6.66 0.48 -17.80
CA VAL A 192 5.67 0.33 -18.86
C VAL A 192 5.72 1.55 -19.75
N HIS A 193 5.70 1.32 -21.06
CA HIS A 193 5.69 2.34 -22.10
C HIS A 193 4.39 2.25 -22.89
N VAL A 194 3.76 3.41 -23.10
CA VAL A 194 2.51 3.56 -23.84
C VAL A 194 2.66 4.71 -24.81
N LYS A 195 2.26 4.48 -26.06
CA LYS A 195 2.19 5.51 -27.10
C LYS A 195 0.79 5.56 -27.69
N LYS A 196 0.23 6.76 -27.81
CA LYS A 196 -1.06 7.06 -28.42
C LYS A 196 -0.88 7.62 -29.83
#